data_AF-A0A7K7F098-F1
#
_entry.id   AF-A0A7K7F098-F1
#
_cell.length_a   1.000
_cell.length_b   1.000
_cell.length_c   1.000
_cell.angle_alpha   90.00
_cell.angle_beta   90.00
_cell.angle_gamma   90.00
#
_symmetry.space_group_name_H-M   'P 1'
#
loop_
_entity.id
_entity.type
_entity.pdbx_description
1 polymer ?
#
loop_
_entity_poly.entity_id
_entity_poly.type
_entity_poly.pdbx_seq_one_letter_code
_entity_poly.pdbx_strand_id
1 'polypeptide(L)'
;ATVPTGMLALLGALLWAPWWALDGAPLVELSGDQDFQLFLQKNLEFTRKIKGDVAALQRVVCDTFQLCKEEELLLVRQDLGITQAPLEQCHRRAFQAEACFSQIRDGLRAYHGSLAAVLQLLPGHAGLVETLQLDAANLSSNIQQQMEDLGLATVTYPTEDPGSLPAFSSHFHHQVGGFFILANFQRFLETAYRALRHLACL
;
A
#
# COMPACT_ATOMS: atom_id res chain seq x y z
N ALA A 1 17.49 -22.96 78.46
CA ALA A 1 17.90 -21.77 77.69
C ALA A 1 17.54 -22.02 76.23
N THR A 2 16.30 -21.73 75.86
CA THR A 2 15.87 -20.57 75.03
C THR A 2 16.19 -20.75 73.55
N VAL A 3 15.22 -21.33 72.85
CA VAL A 3 15.04 -21.32 71.39
C VAL A 3 14.34 -20.01 71.00
N PRO A 4 14.68 -19.38 69.87
CA PRO A 4 13.71 -18.61 69.13
C PRO A 4 13.45 -19.26 67.76
N THR A 5 12.19 -19.65 67.62
CA THR A 5 11.42 -19.81 66.40
C THR A 5 11.58 -18.62 65.46
N GLY A 6 11.94 -18.89 64.21
CA GLY A 6 12.05 -17.89 63.15
C GLY A 6 11.79 -18.50 61.78
N MET A 7 10.51 -18.75 61.50
CA MET A 7 9.85 -18.70 60.20
C MET A 7 10.57 -19.27 58.97
N LEU A 8 10.15 -20.48 58.60
CA LEU A 8 9.96 -20.90 57.21
C LEU A 8 9.28 -19.79 56.40
N ALA A 9 9.94 -19.32 55.34
CA ALA A 9 9.37 -18.96 54.04
C ALA A 9 10.33 -18.01 53.33
N LEU A 10 10.89 -18.43 52.20
CA LEU A 10 11.24 -17.58 51.04
C LEU A 10 11.78 -18.51 49.93
N LEU A 11 10.98 -19.50 49.55
CA LEU A 11 11.03 -20.15 48.24
C LEU A 11 9.80 -19.63 47.49
N GLY A 12 9.99 -18.69 46.57
CA GLY A 12 8.89 -18.20 45.74
C GLY A 12 9.01 -16.75 45.32
N ALA A 13 10.07 -16.38 44.59
CA ALA A 13 10.10 -15.13 43.84
C ALA A 13 11.17 -15.21 42.76
N LEU A 14 10.85 -15.73 41.57
CA LEU A 14 11.56 -15.43 40.31
C LEU A 14 10.89 -16.00 39.04
N LEU A 15 9.60 -16.36 39.08
CA LEU A 15 8.85 -16.79 37.91
C LEU A 15 7.57 -15.97 37.74
N TRP A 16 7.72 -14.66 37.55
CA TRP A 16 6.76 -13.83 36.80
C TRP A 16 7.49 -12.61 36.32
N ALA A 17 8.10 -12.75 35.15
CA ALA A 17 8.45 -11.57 34.38
C ALA A 17 7.33 -11.45 33.33
N PRO A 18 6.57 -10.33 33.32
CA PRO A 18 5.43 -10.18 32.42
C PRO A 18 5.95 -9.82 31.03
N TRP A 19 5.71 -10.69 30.05
CA TRP A 19 5.95 -10.39 28.63
C TRP A 19 4.80 -9.53 28.11
N TRP A 20 4.71 -8.29 28.56
CA TRP A 20 3.79 -7.31 27.99
C TRP A 20 4.39 -5.92 28.13
N ALA A 21 4.89 -5.40 27.02
CA ALA A 21 4.88 -3.98 26.61
C ALA A 21 5.97 -3.74 25.55
N LEU A 22 5.82 -4.37 24.39
CA LEU A 22 6.16 -3.70 23.14
C LEU A 22 4.83 -3.16 22.59
N ASP A 23 4.22 -2.26 23.35
CA ASP A 23 3.20 -1.38 22.78
C ASP A 23 3.96 -0.45 21.83
N GLY A 24 3.72 -0.61 20.53
CA GLY A 24 4.15 0.39 19.56
C GLY A 24 3.68 1.75 20.04
N ALA A 25 4.61 2.70 20.13
CA ALA A 25 4.33 4.03 20.64
C ALA A 25 3.05 4.59 19.99
N PRO A 26 2.09 5.11 20.78
CA PRO A 26 0.84 5.58 20.23
C PRO A 26 1.14 6.77 19.30
N LEU A 27 0.70 6.68 18.05
CA LEU A 27 0.69 7.75 17.02
C LEU A 27 -0.04 9.04 17.42
N VAL A 28 -0.46 9.17 18.69
CA VAL A 28 -1.19 10.30 19.26
C VAL A 28 -0.37 11.60 19.17
N GLU A 29 0.96 11.56 19.12
CA GLU A 29 1.79 12.77 19.03
C GLU A 29 1.82 13.43 17.64
N LEU A 30 1.39 12.74 16.57
CA LEU A 30 1.50 13.26 15.20
C LEU A 30 0.23 13.92 14.66
N SER A 31 -0.93 13.70 15.28
CA SER A 31 -2.21 14.28 14.83
C SER A 31 -2.21 15.82 14.85
N GLY A 32 -1.44 16.42 15.76
CA GLY A 32 -1.35 17.88 15.94
C GLY A 32 -0.23 18.58 15.15
N ASP A 33 0.63 17.87 14.44
CA ASP A 33 1.75 18.46 13.70
C ASP A 33 1.28 19.07 12.36
N GLN A 34 1.51 20.37 12.18
CA GLN A 34 1.06 21.12 11.01
C GLN A 34 1.70 20.61 9.71
N ASP A 35 2.97 20.18 9.78
CA ASP A 35 3.69 19.69 8.61
C ASP A 35 3.16 18.30 8.19
N PHE A 36 2.84 17.45 9.17
CA PHE A 36 2.20 16.16 8.92
C PHE A 36 0.80 16.31 8.30
N GLN A 37 -0.01 17.26 8.78
CA GLN A 37 -1.33 17.54 8.19
C GLN A 37 -1.22 18.07 6.76
N LEU A 38 -0.26 18.95 6.48
CA LEU A 38 0.00 19.47 5.14
C LEU A 38 0.48 18.36 4.19
N PHE A 39 1.32 17.44 4.68
CA PHE A 39 1.68 16.22 3.96
C PHE A 39 0.44 15.39 3.60
N LEU A 40 -0.43 15.09 4.57
CA LEU A 40 -1.62 14.28 4.33
C LEU A 40 -2.55 14.92 3.29
N GLN A 41 -2.76 16.24 3.37
CA GLN A 41 -3.58 16.97 2.39
C GLN A 41 -3.00 16.90 0.98
N LYS A 42 -1.69 17.14 0.82
CA LYS A 42 -1.01 17.03 -0.48
C LYS A 42 -1.11 15.63 -1.06
N ASN A 43 -0.86 14.60 -0.25
CA ASN A 43 -0.91 13.21 -0.70
C ASN A 43 -2.34 12.76 -1.02
N LEU A 44 -3.36 13.28 -0.32
CA LEU A 44 -4.77 13.06 -0.65
C LEU A 44 -5.12 13.67 -2.02
N GLU A 45 -4.62 14.86 -2.32
CA GLU A 45 -4.84 15.50 -3.60
C GLU A 45 -4.14 14.76 -4.74
N PHE A 46 -2.88 14.38 -4.55
CA PHE A 46 -2.15 13.52 -5.49
C PHE A 46 -2.86 12.20 -5.73
N THR A 47 -3.28 11.50 -4.67
CA THR A 47 -4.01 10.24 -4.78
C THR A 47 -5.32 10.43 -5.55
N ARG A 48 -6.04 11.55 -5.34
CA ARG A 48 -7.26 11.87 -6.10
C ARG A 48 -6.96 12.08 -7.58
N LYS A 49 -5.88 12.78 -7.92
CA LYS A 49 -5.46 12.98 -9.32
C LYS A 49 -5.18 11.64 -10.00
N ILE A 50 -4.33 10.81 -9.39
CA ILE A 50 -3.95 9.48 -9.91
C ILE A 50 -5.20 8.63 -10.15
N LYS A 51 -6.17 8.62 -9.22
CA LYS A 51 -7.45 7.91 -9.42
C LYS A 51 -8.22 8.40 -10.64
N GLY A 52 -8.24 9.71 -10.87
CA GLY A 52 -8.87 10.29 -12.06
C GLY A 52 -8.21 9.81 -13.35
N ASP A 53 -6.89 9.77 -13.36
CA ASP A 53 -6.08 9.34 -14.51
C ASP A 53 -6.22 7.83 -14.77
N VAL A 54 -6.22 7.00 -13.72
CA VAL A 54 -6.54 5.56 -13.81
C VAL A 54 -7.93 5.34 -14.39
N ALA A 55 -8.94 6.04 -13.87
CA ALA A 55 -10.31 5.93 -14.38
C ALA A 55 -10.43 6.39 -15.85
N ALA A 56 -9.60 7.34 -16.30
CA ALA A 56 -9.53 7.73 -17.70
C ALA A 56 -8.95 6.60 -18.57
N LEU A 57 -7.86 5.97 -18.14
CA LEU A 57 -7.28 4.82 -18.84
C LEU A 57 -8.23 3.61 -18.84
N GLN A 58 -8.97 3.36 -17.77
CA GLN A 58 -10.00 2.30 -17.74
C GLN A 58 -11.07 2.52 -18.81
N ARG A 59 -11.51 3.78 -19.01
CA ARG A 59 -12.44 4.13 -20.10
C ARG A 59 -11.83 3.86 -21.46
N VAL A 60 -10.57 4.26 -21.69
CA VAL A 60 -9.86 3.96 -22.93
C VAL A 60 -9.79 2.45 -23.22
N VAL A 61 -9.47 1.64 -22.20
CA VAL A 61 -9.44 0.17 -22.32
C VAL A 61 -10.82 -0.39 -22.67
N CYS A 62 -11.87 0.07 -22.00
CA CYS A 62 -13.24 -0.33 -22.28
C CYS A 62 -13.67 0.04 -23.71
N ASP A 63 -13.42 1.28 -24.14
CA ASP A 63 -13.80 1.75 -25.48
C ASP A 63 -13.03 1.00 -26.58
N THR A 64 -11.73 0.76 -26.37
CA THR A 64 -10.84 0.16 -27.37
C THR A 64 -10.99 -1.36 -27.48
N PHE A 65 -11.15 -2.05 -26.35
CA PHE A 65 -11.10 -3.51 -26.28
C PHE A 65 -12.40 -4.15 -25.81
N GLN A 66 -13.42 -3.36 -25.48
CA GLN A 66 -14.70 -3.83 -24.93
C GLN A 66 -14.54 -4.60 -23.61
N LEU A 67 -13.46 -4.33 -22.88
CA LEU A 67 -13.18 -4.90 -21.55
C LEU A 67 -13.62 -3.91 -20.46
N CYS A 68 -14.85 -4.05 -19.99
CA CYS A 68 -15.48 -3.07 -19.10
C CYS A 68 -15.92 -3.64 -17.74
N LYS A 69 -15.98 -4.97 -17.61
CA LYS A 69 -16.56 -5.67 -16.46
C LYS A 69 -15.62 -6.76 -15.97
N GLU A 70 -15.32 -6.76 -14.67
CA GLU A 70 -14.41 -7.75 -14.08
C GLU A 70 -15.03 -9.16 -14.09
N GLU A 71 -16.35 -9.25 -13.86
CA GLU A 71 -17.09 -10.50 -13.73
C GLU A 71 -17.01 -11.39 -14.97
N GLU A 72 -16.85 -10.81 -16.15
CA GLU A 72 -16.75 -11.52 -17.43
C GLU A 72 -15.34 -12.12 -17.66
N LEU A 73 -14.36 -11.74 -16.84
CA LEU A 73 -12.94 -12.03 -17.05
C LEU A 73 -12.30 -12.83 -15.90
N LEU A 74 -13.10 -13.27 -14.92
CA LEU A 74 -12.61 -13.93 -13.70
C LEU A 74 -11.83 -15.23 -13.97
N LEU A 75 -12.21 -16.00 -14.99
CA LEU A 75 -11.52 -17.24 -15.35
C LEU A 75 -10.11 -16.96 -15.88
N VAL A 76 -9.99 -15.97 -16.78
CA VAL A 76 -8.70 -15.57 -17.38
C VAL A 76 -7.77 -14.97 -16.32
N ARG A 77 -8.33 -14.26 -15.32
CA ARG A 77 -7.54 -13.63 -14.25
C ARG A 77 -6.61 -14.62 -13.53
N GLN A 78 -7.06 -15.85 -13.26
CA GLN A 78 -6.29 -16.84 -12.52
C GLN A 78 -5.03 -17.25 -13.30
N ASP A 79 -5.14 -17.37 -14.61
CA ASP A 79 -4.03 -17.77 -15.49
C ASP A 79 -2.98 -16.66 -15.66
N LEU A 80 -3.36 -15.40 -15.42
CA LEU A 80 -2.48 -14.24 -15.60
C LEU A 80 -1.56 -13.97 -14.40
N GLY A 81 -1.83 -14.56 -13.23
CA GLY A 81 -1.00 -14.36 -12.04
C GLY A 81 -0.92 -12.91 -11.54
N ILE A 82 -1.88 -12.05 -11.90
CA ILE A 82 -1.85 -10.63 -11.52
C ILE A 82 -2.24 -10.49 -10.04
N THR A 83 -1.22 -10.24 -9.22
CA THR A 83 -1.38 -10.01 -7.79
C THR A 83 -1.83 -8.59 -7.48
N GLN A 84 -2.79 -8.46 -6.56
CA GLN A 84 -3.19 -7.18 -6.01
C GLN A 84 -2.23 -6.79 -4.87
N ALA A 85 -1.71 -5.57 -4.90
CA ALA A 85 -0.89 -5.05 -3.80
C ALA A 85 -1.70 -5.03 -2.48
N PRO A 86 -1.17 -5.57 -1.37
CA PRO A 86 -1.90 -5.67 -0.11
C PRO A 86 -2.07 -4.31 0.58
N LEU A 87 -3.21 -4.11 1.25
CA LEU A 87 -3.50 -2.93 2.08
C LEU A 87 -4.16 -3.30 3.42
N GLU A 88 -3.92 -4.52 3.91
CA GLU A 88 -4.58 -5.04 5.12
C GLU A 88 -4.34 -4.16 6.35
N GLN A 89 -3.13 -3.58 6.47
CA GLN A 89 -2.73 -2.74 7.59
C GLN A 89 -3.30 -1.31 7.49
N CYS A 90 -3.97 -0.99 6.39
CA CYS A 90 -4.67 0.27 6.19
C CYS A 90 -6.17 0.18 6.54
N HIS A 91 -6.69 -1.02 6.81
CA HIS A 91 -8.07 -1.19 7.21
C HIS A 91 -8.28 -0.85 8.68
N ARG A 92 -9.42 -0.23 9.02
CA ARG A 92 -9.74 0.29 10.36
C ARG A 92 -9.53 -0.74 11.50
N ARG A 93 -9.73 -2.04 11.23
CA ARG A 93 -9.60 -3.12 12.24
C ARG A 93 -8.15 -3.53 12.53
N ALA A 94 -7.24 -3.30 11.59
CA ALA A 94 -5.83 -3.68 11.67
C ALA A 94 -4.93 -2.46 11.42
N PHE A 95 -5.43 -1.26 11.70
CA PHE A 95 -4.77 -0.03 11.29
C PHE A 95 -3.44 0.16 12.04
N GLN A 96 -2.34 0.20 11.29
CA GLN A 96 -1.01 0.49 11.79
C GLN A 96 -0.35 1.47 10.82
N ALA A 97 -0.12 2.72 11.25
CA ALA A 97 0.22 3.79 10.31
C ALA A 97 1.53 3.50 9.54
N GLU A 98 2.59 3.08 10.23
CA GLU A 98 3.86 2.70 9.59
C GLU A 98 3.67 1.60 8.55
N ALA A 99 3.04 0.49 8.95
CA ALA A 99 2.82 -0.64 8.05
C ALA A 99 1.88 -0.27 6.89
N CYS A 100 0.89 0.61 7.13
CA CYS A 100 0.02 1.14 6.10
C CYS A 100 0.80 2.01 5.09
N PHE A 101 1.64 2.94 5.57
CA PHE A 101 2.48 3.75 4.70
C PHE A 101 3.45 2.89 3.87
N SER A 102 4.06 1.87 4.48
CA SER A 102 4.89 0.89 3.76
C SER A 102 4.09 0.19 2.66
N GLN A 103 2.90 -0.32 2.97
CA GLN A 103 2.03 -1.00 2.00
C GLN A 103 1.59 -0.07 0.86
N ILE A 104 1.27 1.19 1.16
CA ILE A 104 0.92 2.19 0.13
C ILE A 104 2.14 2.45 -0.77
N ARG A 105 3.30 2.71 -0.19
CA ARG A 105 4.54 2.94 -0.93
C ARG A 105 4.89 1.75 -1.83
N ASP A 106 4.90 0.54 -1.29
CA ASP A 106 5.29 -0.66 -2.03
C ASP A 106 4.28 -1.01 -3.13
N GLY A 107 2.98 -0.81 -2.86
CA GLY A 107 1.93 -0.94 -3.86
C GLY A 107 2.07 0.06 -5.01
N LEU A 108 2.40 1.33 -4.72
CA LEU A 108 2.63 2.33 -5.76
C LEU A 108 3.82 1.98 -6.66
N ARG A 109 4.92 1.46 -6.10
CA ARG A 109 6.06 0.96 -6.89
C ARG A 109 5.68 -0.21 -7.78
N ALA A 110 4.90 -1.15 -7.24
CA ALA A 110 4.43 -2.31 -8.00
C ALA A 110 3.54 -1.90 -9.18
N TYR A 111 2.60 -0.97 -8.98
CA TYR A 111 1.75 -0.47 -10.07
C TYR A 111 2.54 0.38 -11.06
N HIS A 112 3.50 1.22 -10.62
CA HIS A 112 4.41 1.93 -11.50
C HIS A 112 5.12 0.99 -12.49
N GLY A 113 5.66 -0.13 -12.00
CA GLY A 113 6.28 -1.16 -12.85
C GLY A 113 5.28 -1.82 -13.79
N SER A 114 4.09 -2.15 -13.28
CA SER A 114 3.04 -2.81 -14.07
C SER A 114 2.46 -1.93 -15.19
N LEU A 115 2.50 -0.60 -15.05
CA LEU A 115 2.00 0.34 -16.06
C LEU A 115 2.79 0.28 -17.37
N ALA A 116 4.02 -0.25 -17.39
CA ALA A 116 4.75 -0.49 -18.63
C ALA A 116 4.01 -1.48 -19.55
N ALA A 117 3.29 -2.46 -19.00
CA ALA A 117 2.41 -3.32 -19.79
C ALA A 117 1.23 -2.52 -20.40
N VAL A 118 0.65 -1.58 -19.65
CA VAL A 118 -0.45 -0.74 -20.14
C VAL A 118 0.04 0.21 -21.25
N LEU A 119 1.27 0.73 -21.12
CA LEU A 119 1.91 1.57 -22.12
C LEU A 119 2.04 0.85 -23.47
N GLN A 120 2.49 -0.40 -23.44
CA GLN A 120 2.59 -1.24 -24.65
C GLN A 120 1.21 -1.52 -25.29
N LEU A 121 0.17 -1.63 -24.46
CA LEU A 121 -1.19 -1.90 -24.92
C LEU A 121 -1.86 -0.66 -25.54
N LEU A 122 -1.52 0.54 -25.04
CA LEU A 122 -2.15 1.81 -25.41
C LEU A 122 -1.15 2.83 -25.97
N PRO A 123 -0.44 2.53 -27.09
CA PRO A 123 0.59 3.43 -27.62
C PRO A 123 0.02 4.81 -28.01
N GLY A 124 -1.25 4.87 -28.44
CA GLY A 124 -1.93 6.15 -28.74
C GLY A 124 -2.23 7.03 -27.51
N HIS A 125 -2.06 6.49 -26.30
CA HIS A 125 -2.28 7.19 -25.03
C HIS A 125 -1.03 7.17 -24.14
N ALA A 126 0.16 7.01 -24.74
CA ALA A 126 1.43 6.90 -24.03
C ALA A 126 1.64 8.01 -23.00
N GLY A 127 1.41 9.27 -23.38
CA GLY A 127 1.60 10.41 -22.47
C GLY A 127 0.71 10.35 -21.21
N LEU A 128 -0.49 9.76 -21.29
CA LEU A 128 -1.35 9.57 -20.13
C LEU A 128 -0.81 8.47 -19.20
N VAL A 129 -0.32 7.38 -19.78
CA VAL A 129 0.28 6.28 -19.01
C VAL A 129 1.60 6.71 -18.36
N GLU A 130 2.45 7.44 -19.08
CA GLU A 130 3.72 7.98 -18.57
C GLU A 130 3.49 8.99 -17.45
N THR A 131 2.49 9.88 -17.60
CA THR A 131 2.08 10.80 -16.53
C THR A 131 1.64 10.02 -15.28
N LEU A 132 0.84 8.98 -15.47
CA LEU A 132 0.37 8.14 -14.37
C LEU A 132 1.53 7.39 -13.68
N GLN A 133 2.52 6.91 -14.44
CA GLN A 133 3.74 6.32 -13.90
C GLN A 133 4.51 7.33 -13.06
N LEU A 134 4.73 8.53 -13.60
CA LEU A 134 5.44 9.59 -12.89
C LEU A 134 4.73 9.98 -11.59
N ASP A 135 3.40 10.12 -11.62
CA ASP A 135 2.63 10.47 -10.43
C ASP A 135 2.65 9.36 -9.37
N ALA A 136 2.59 8.09 -9.79
CA ALA A 136 2.71 6.95 -8.88
C ALA A 136 4.10 6.90 -8.21
N ALA A 137 5.17 7.13 -8.99
CA ALA A 137 6.54 7.19 -8.48
C ALA A 137 6.71 8.37 -7.51
N ASN A 138 6.20 9.55 -7.85
CA ASN A 138 6.26 10.74 -7.01
C ASN A 138 5.51 10.54 -5.69
N LEU A 139 4.30 9.97 -5.73
CA LEU A 139 3.54 9.66 -4.52
C LEU A 139 4.29 8.64 -3.65
N SER A 140 4.88 7.61 -4.24
CA SER A 140 5.70 6.64 -3.51
C SER A 140 6.89 7.31 -2.82
N SER A 141 7.60 8.21 -3.50
CA SER A 141 8.76 8.90 -2.95
C SER A 141 8.36 9.87 -1.84
N ASN A 142 7.24 10.60 -2.00
CA ASN A 142 6.72 11.49 -0.97
C ASN A 142 6.37 10.72 0.32
N ILE A 143 5.74 9.55 0.19
CA ILE A 143 5.41 8.70 1.34
C ILE A 143 6.69 8.17 1.99
N GLN A 144 7.68 7.73 1.20
CA GLN A 144 8.97 7.26 1.72
C GLN A 144 9.67 8.35 2.54
N GLN A 145 9.79 9.56 1.98
CA GLN A 145 10.43 10.68 2.66
C GLN A 145 9.71 11.03 3.96
N GLN A 146 8.37 11.03 3.96
CA GLN A 146 7.62 11.28 5.19
C GLN A 146 7.84 10.18 6.24
N MET A 147 7.91 8.92 5.85
CA MET A 147 8.22 7.84 6.79
C MET A 147 9.60 8.05 7.43
N GLU A 148 10.59 8.52 6.66
CA GLU A 148 11.93 8.86 7.16
C GLU A 148 11.88 10.04 8.15
N ASP A 149 11.18 11.12 7.79
CA ASP A 149 11.04 12.32 8.62
C ASP A 149 10.34 12.02 9.98
N LEU A 150 9.40 11.07 9.98
CA LEU A 150 8.67 10.63 11.18
C LEU A 150 9.40 9.55 11.99
N GLY A 151 10.58 9.10 11.55
CA GLY A 151 11.29 7.99 12.19
C GLY A 151 10.56 6.64 12.06
N LEU A 152 9.64 6.52 11.10
CA LEU A 152 8.87 5.31 10.75
C LEU A 152 9.58 4.48 9.66
N ALA A 153 10.83 4.81 9.32
CA ALA A 153 11.61 4.08 8.34
C ALA A 153 12.07 2.73 8.93
N THR A 154 11.34 1.67 8.62
CA THR A 154 11.83 0.30 8.81
C THR A 154 12.95 0.01 7.82
N VAL A 155 13.99 -0.70 8.28
CA VAL A 155 15.07 -1.21 7.41
C VAL A 155 14.46 -2.22 6.44
N THR A 156 14.09 -1.75 5.25
CA THR A 156 13.68 -2.63 4.16
C THR A 156 14.93 -3.20 3.51
N TYR A 157 15.17 -4.49 3.72
CA TYR A 157 16.10 -5.23 2.89
C TYR A 157 15.61 -5.21 1.44
N PRO A 158 16.50 -5.15 0.43
CA PRO A 158 16.09 -5.26 -0.95
C PRO A 158 15.41 -6.63 -1.13
N THR A 159 14.09 -6.64 -1.21
CA THR A 159 13.36 -7.83 -1.64
C THR A 159 13.73 -8.06 -3.10
N GLU A 160 14.09 -9.30 -3.45
CA GLU A 160 14.54 -9.68 -4.79
C GLU A 160 13.58 -9.18 -5.87
N ASP A 161 14.18 -8.50 -6.85
CA ASP A 161 13.66 -7.94 -8.10
C ASP A 161 12.34 -7.14 -8.04
N PRO A 162 12.32 -5.86 -8.48
CA PRO A 162 11.07 -5.17 -8.80
C PRO A 162 10.38 -6.01 -9.88
N GLY A 163 9.29 -6.68 -9.49
CA GLY A 163 8.67 -7.79 -10.22
C GLY A 163 8.84 -7.71 -11.73
N SER A 164 9.41 -8.77 -12.30
CA SER A 164 9.51 -8.97 -13.75
C SER A 164 8.19 -8.56 -14.39
N LEU A 165 8.24 -7.75 -15.45
CA LEU A 165 7.05 -7.34 -16.20
C LEU A 165 6.17 -8.57 -16.46
N PRO A 166 4.84 -8.48 -16.27
CA PRO A 166 3.96 -9.60 -16.52
C PRO A 166 4.17 -10.07 -17.97
N ALA A 167 4.67 -11.29 -18.14
CA ALA A 167 4.87 -11.87 -19.46
C ALA A 167 3.53 -12.45 -19.92
N PHE A 168 2.84 -11.75 -20.82
CA PHE A 168 1.57 -12.22 -21.38
C PHE A 168 1.82 -13.19 -22.53
N SER A 169 1.17 -14.36 -22.48
CA SER A 169 1.32 -15.40 -23.50
C SER A 169 0.56 -15.12 -24.80
N SER A 170 -0.33 -14.13 -24.81
CA SER A 170 -1.09 -13.73 -26.01
C SER A 170 -1.50 -12.26 -25.96
N HIS A 171 -1.90 -11.70 -27.11
CA HIS A 171 -2.45 -10.33 -27.18
C HIS A 171 -3.71 -10.18 -26.32
N PHE A 172 -4.60 -11.19 -26.31
CA PHE A 172 -5.79 -11.17 -25.46
C PHE A 172 -5.42 -11.19 -23.97
N HIS A 173 -4.44 -12.00 -23.57
CA HIS A 173 -3.92 -11.99 -22.20
C HIS A 173 -3.35 -10.64 -21.79
N HIS A 174 -2.68 -9.95 -22.72
CA HIS A 174 -2.16 -8.60 -22.49
C HIS A 174 -3.28 -7.58 -22.32
N GLN A 175 -4.35 -7.65 -23.12
CA GLN A 175 -5.53 -6.80 -22.98
C GLN A 175 -6.20 -7.00 -21.62
N VAL A 176 -6.52 -8.25 -21.26
CA VAL A 176 -7.14 -8.61 -19.98
C VAL A 176 -6.21 -8.26 -18.81
N GLY A 177 -4.90 -8.43 -19.00
CA GLY A 177 -3.92 -8.05 -18.01
C GLY A 177 -3.86 -6.55 -17.76
N GLY A 178 -3.83 -5.74 -18.83
CA GLY A 178 -3.90 -4.28 -18.74
C GLY A 178 -5.19 -3.81 -18.04
N PHE A 179 -6.31 -4.45 -18.34
CA PHE A 179 -7.58 -4.20 -17.65
C PHE A 179 -7.47 -4.46 -16.13
N PHE A 180 -6.97 -5.63 -15.72
CA PHE A 180 -6.85 -5.96 -14.29
C PHE A 180 -5.79 -5.13 -13.57
N ILE A 181 -4.69 -4.73 -14.23
CA ILE A 181 -3.71 -3.80 -13.65
C ILE A 181 -4.39 -2.49 -13.26
N LEU A 182 -5.15 -1.89 -14.19
CA LEU A 182 -5.85 -0.63 -13.93
C LEU A 182 -6.96 -0.80 -12.89
N ALA A 183 -7.73 -1.88 -12.94
CA ALA A 183 -8.80 -2.14 -11.98
C ALA A 183 -8.29 -2.40 -10.56
N ASN A 184 -7.21 -3.15 -10.41
CA ASN A 184 -6.55 -3.35 -9.12
C ASN A 184 -5.93 -2.04 -8.62
N PHE A 185 -5.32 -1.24 -9.50
CA PHE A 185 -4.74 0.03 -9.11
C PHE A 185 -5.80 1.03 -8.62
N GLN A 186 -6.96 1.09 -9.30
CA GLN A 186 -8.09 1.90 -8.87
C GLN A 186 -8.56 1.52 -7.47
N ARG A 187 -8.79 0.23 -7.20
CA ARG A 187 -9.21 -0.29 -5.89
C ARG A 187 -8.16 -0.02 -4.79
N PHE A 188 -6.89 -0.17 -5.13
CA PHE A 188 -5.77 0.16 -4.25
C PHE A 188 -5.80 1.64 -3.86
N LEU A 189 -5.90 2.56 -4.84
CA LEU A 189 -5.92 3.99 -4.58
C LEU A 189 -7.16 4.44 -3.80
N GLU A 190 -8.31 3.79 -3.99
CA GLU A 190 -9.50 4.04 -3.17
C GLU A 190 -9.28 3.71 -1.70
N THR A 191 -8.61 2.60 -1.43
CA THR A 191 -8.30 2.17 -0.07
C THR A 191 -7.22 3.04 0.54
N ALA A 192 -6.15 3.34 -0.20
CA ALA A 192 -5.09 4.26 0.22
C ALA A 192 -5.65 5.66 0.52
N TYR A 193 -6.52 6.20 -0.33
CA TYR A 193 -7.17 7.50 -0.11
C TYR A 193 -7.99 7.51 1.18
N ARG A 194 -8.76 6.45 1.45
CA ARG A 194 -9.54 6.33 2.69
C ARG A 194 -8.64 6.28 3.92
N ALA A 195 -7.52 5.59 3.86
CA ALA A 195 -6.55 5.49 4.95
C ALA A 195 -5.86 6.84 5.22
N LEU A 196 -5.35 7.52 4.19
CA LEU A 196 -4.76 8.86 4.32
C LEU A 196 -5.76 9.87 4.88
N ARG A 197 -7.02 9.78 4.45
CA ARG A 197 -8.09 10.66 4.96
C ARG A 197 -8.40 10.36 6.42
N HIS A 198 -8.35 9.09 6.82
CA HIS A 198 -8.57 8.72 8.21
C HIS A 198 -7.51 9.35 9.11
N LEU A 199 -6.24 9.28 8.70
CA LEU A 199 -5.11 9.93 9.39
C LEU A 199 -5.27 11.46 9.47
N ALA A 200 -5.78 12.10 8.42
CA ALA A 200 -5.94 13.56 8.37
C ALA A 200 -7.11 14.08 9.23
N CYS A 201 -7.96 13.19 9.75
CA CYS A 201 -9.10 13.53 10.58
C CYS A 201 -8.95 13.06 12.04
N LEU A 202 -7.79 12.49 12.40
CA LEU A 202 -7.42 12.18 13.79
C LEU A 202 -6.97 13.45 14.49
#